data_AF-A0A822G7X9-F1
#
_entry.id   AF-A0A822G7X9-F1
#
_cell.length_a   1.000
_cell.length_b   1.000
_cell.length_c   1.000
_cell.angle_alpha   90.00
_cell.angle_beta   90.00
_cell.angle_gamma   90.00
#
_symmetry.space_group_name_H-M   'P 1'
#
loop_
_entity.id
_entity.type
_entity.pdbx_description
1 polymer ?
#
loop_
_entity_poly.entity_id
_entity_poly.type
_entity_poly.pdbx_seq_one_letter_code
_entity_poly.pdbx_strand_id
1 'polypeptide(L)'
;AIDNRIYGTIKLVSFNLHKHVRVRLTTDNWISFKDYDAIYMMNSHDGIYDRFSFMIEIDRNRICAGNNIQFSICYDSFVNQEYWDNNYQQNYRFDCYSRSIPDYSI
;
A
#
# COMPACT_ATOMS: atom_id res chain seq x y z
N ALA A 1 -13.74 -6.10 16.62
CA ALA A 1 -13.28 -6.84 15.43
C ALA A 1 -11.82 -6.47 15.16
N ILE A 2 -10.96 -7.42 14.77
CA ILE A 2 -9.59 -7.11 14.33
C ILE A 2 -9.70 -6.31 13.02
N ASP A 3 -8.94 -5.23 12.84
CA ASP A 3 -8.92 -4.42 11.61
C ASP A 3 -8.31 -5.22 10.42
N ASN A 4 -8.89 -5.11 9.22
CA ASN A 4 -8.38 -5.72 7.97
C ASN A 4 -8.03 -4.66 6.92
N ARG A 5 -7.74 -3.44 7.36
CA ARG A 5 -7.37 -2.35 6.47
C ARG A 5 -5.91 -1.98 6.65
N ILE A 6 -5.28 -1.66 5.53
CA ILE A 6 -3.94 -1.09 5.49
C ILE A 6 -4.11 0.39 5.18
N TYR A 7 -3.60 1.25 6.05
CA TYR A 7 -3.58 2.70 5.84
C TYR A 7 -2.13 3.14 5.68
N GLY A 8 -1.92 4.15 4.85
CA GLY A 8 -0.61 4.76 4.71
C GLY A 8 -0.67 6.18 4.18
N THR A 9 0.43 6.90 4.37
CA THR A 9 0.65 8.24 3.80
C THR A 9 1.90 8.20 2.94
N ILE A 10 1.81 8.74 1.74
CA ILE A 10 2.88 8.79 0.74
C ILE A 10 3.31 10.24 0.60
N LYS A 11 4.62 10.50 0.62
CA LYS A 11 5.20 11.79 0.25
C LYS A 11 5.65 11.77 -1.21
N LEU A 12 5.27 12.78 -1.97
CA LEU A 12 5.65 12.92 -3.38
C LEU A 12 6.26 14.30 -3.61
N VAL A 13 7.48 14.35 -4.15
CA VAL A 13 8.13 15.62 -4.51
C VAL A 13 7.28 16.34 -5.57
N SER A 14 6.95 17.61 -5.32
CA SER A 14 6.04 18.36 -6.17
C SER A 14 6.74 19.12 -7.28
N PHE A 15 6.69 18.56 -8.49
CA PHE A 15 7.21 19.19 -9.70
C PHE A 15 6.11 19.77 -10.62
N ASN A 16 4.84 19.39 -10.44
CA ASN A 16 3.73 19.79 -11.30
C ASN A 16 2.36 19.59 -10.59
N LEU A 17 1.27 20.04 -11.21
CA LEU A 17 -0.10 19.95 -10.67
C LEU A 17 -0.79 18.60 -10.93
N HIS A 18 -0.46 17.90 -12.01
CA HIS A 18 -1.13 16.65 -12.39
C HIS A 18 -0.39 15.45 -11.82
N LYS A 19 -0.93 14.92 -10.73
CA LYS A 19 -0.33 13.80 -10.01
C LYS A 19 -1.32 12.69 -9.82
N HIS A 20 -0.94 11.51 -10.27
CA HIS A 20 -1.69 10.31 -10.01
C HIS A 20 -0.77 9.32 -9.31
N VAL A 21 -1.18 8.90 -8.11
CA VAL A 21 -0.40 8.01 -7.25
C VAL A 21 -1.26 6.81 -6.95
N ARG A 22 -0.70 5.62 -7.16
CA ARG A 22 -1.35 4.34 -6.92
C ARG A 22 -0.51 3.46 -6.01
N VAL A 23 -1.17 2.60 -5.26
CA VAL A 23 -0.56 1.50 -4.53
C VAL A 23 -0.91 0.21 -5.24
N ARG A 24 0.09 -0.54 -5.68
CA ARG A 24 -0.07 -1.87 -6.28
C ARG A 24 0.15 -2.92 -5.20
N LEU A 25 -0.87 -3.71 -4.90
CA LEU A 25 -0.85 -4.77 -3.90
C LEU A 25 -0.90 -6.15 -4.58
N THR A 26 -0.14 -7.10 -4.05
CA THR A 26 -0.24 -8.53 -4.36
C THR A 26 -0.36 -9.35 -3.07
N THR A 27 -0.99 -10.51 -3.17
CA THR A 27 -1.08 -11.51 -2.08
C THR A 27 -0.57 -12.89 -2.51
N ASP A 28 -0.01 -12.99 -3.73
CA ASP A 28 0.33 -14.22 -4.43
C ASP A 28 1.70 -14.18 -5.12
N ASN A 29 2.66 -13.46 -4.52
CA ASN A 29 4.02 -13.30 -5.05
C ASN A 29 4.05 -12.69 -6.47
N TRP A 30 3.24 -11.68 -6.72
CA TRP A 30 3.18 -10.93 -7.98
C TRP A 30 2.69 -11.74 -9.20
N ILE A 31 2.06 -12.91 -9.00
CA ILE A 31 1.34 -13.61 -10.07
C ILE A 31 0.15 -12.76 -10.52
N SER A 32 -0.56 -12.14 -9.56
CA SER A 32 -1.57 -11.14 -9.81
C SER A 32 -1.40 -9.93 -8.89
N PHE A 33 -2.00 -8.81 -9.28
CA PHE A 33 -1.98 -7.59 -8.50
C PHE A 33 -3.27 -6.81 -8.67
N LYS A 34 -3.51 -5.90 -7.72
CA LYS A 34 -4.58 -4.91 -7.79
C LYS A 34 -4.03 -3.53 -7.43
N ASP A 35 -4.40 -2.55 -8.24
CA ASP A 35 -4.06 -1.15 -8.02
C ASP A 35 -5.15 -0.45 -7.21
N TYR A 36 -4.73 0.43 -6.31
CA TYR A 36 -5.57 1.25 -5.46
C TYR A 36 -5.12 2.70 -5.56
N ASP A 37 -6.04 3.61 -5.84
CA ASP A 37 -5.71 5.04 -5.93
C ASP A 37 -5.40 5.61 -4.54
N ALA A 38 -4.34 6.40 -4.47
CA ALA A 38 -4.06 7.24 -3.32
C ALA A 38 -4.70 8.61 -3.52
N ILE A 39 -5.28 9.14 -2.44
CA ILE A 39 -6.04 10.39 -2.45
C ILE A 39 -5.14 11.53 -1.99
N TYR A 40 -5.09 12.62 -2.75
CA TYR A 40 -4.37 13.83 -2.34
C TYR A 40 -4.94 14.40 -1.04
N MET A 41 -4.06 14.71 -0.10
CA MET A 41 -4.43 15.36 1.15
C MET A 41 -4.45 16.88 0.95
N MET A 42 -5.62 17.50 1.08
CA MET A 42 -5.80 18.95 0.91
C MET A 42 -4.88 19.75 1.83
N ASN A 43 -4.26 20.82 1.30
CA ASN A 43 -3.33 21.69 2.04
C ASN A 43 -2.13 20.95 2.66
N SER A 44 -1.73 19.81 2.08
CA SER A 44 -0.61 19.01 2.60
C SER A 44 0.77 19.46 2.10
N HIS A 45 0.80 20.33 1.09
CA HIS A 45 2.03 20.82 0.50
C HIS A 45 2.91 21.54 1.53
N ASP A 46 4.10 21.02 1.81
CA ASP A 46 5.02 21.57 2.82
C ASP A 46 6.17 22.41 2.22
N GLY A 47 6.04 22.82 0.96
CA GLY A 47 7.04 23.57 0.21
C GLY A 47 7.93 22.68 -0.68
N ILE A 48 7.94 21.37 -0.44
CA ILE A 48 8.70 20.40 -1.26
C ILE A 48 7.82 19.21 -1.63
N TYR A 49 7.08 18.66 -0.67
CA TYR A 49 6.31 17.44 -0.83
C TYR A 49 4.81 17.70 -0.78
N ASP A 50 4.08 17.00 -1.64
CA ASP A 50 2.66 16.73 -1.45
C ASP A 50 2.46 15.42 -0.70
N ARG A 51 1.32 15.29 0.00
CA ARG A 51 0.95 14.06 0.70
C ARG A 51 -0.28 13.43 0.08
N PHE A 52 -0.24 12.11 -0.03
CA PHE A 52 -1.35 11.29 -0.47
C PHE A 52 -1.64 10.25 0.62
N SER A 53 -2.91 9.92 0.83
CA SER A 53 -3.32 8.85 1.73
C SER A 53 -3.98 7.72 0.97
N PHE A 54 -3.73 6.49 1.38
CA PHE A 54 -4.44 5.33 0.84
C PHE A 54 -5.05 4.50 1.97
N MET A 55 -6.12 3.79 1.62
CA MET A 55 -6.74 2.77 2.46
C MET A 55 -7.05 1.57 1.58
N ILE A 56 -6.51 0.41 1.96
CA ILE A 56 -6.75 -0.84 1.25
C ILE A 56 -7.47 -1.79 2.19
N GLU A 57 -8.67 -2.21 1.82
CA GLU A 57 -9.39 -3.26 2.53
C GLU A 57 -8.98 -4.63 1.98
N ILE A 58 -8.55 -5.49 2.89
CA ILE A 58 -8.05 -6.81 2.57
C ILE A 58 -9.17 -7.83 2.77
N ASP A 59 -9.45 -8.61 1.72
CA ASP A 59 -10.40 -9.72 1.80
C ASP A 59 -9.80 -10.86 2.63
N ARG A 60 -10.30 -11.01 3.86
CA ARG A 60 -9.83 -12.02 4.82
C ARG A 60 -10.03 -13.44 4.31
N ASN A 61 -11.00 -13.68 3.44
CA ASN A 61 -11.24 -15.02 2.90
C ASN A 61 -10.15 -15.45 1.91
N ARG A 62 -9.34 -14.50 1.43
CA ARG A 62 -8.25 -14.74 0.48
C ARG A 62 -6.88 -14.72 1.13
N ILE A 63 -6.82 -14.57 2.46
CA ILE A 63 -5.57 -14.53 3.23
C ILE A 63 -5.55 -15.63 4.28
N CYS A 64 -4.52 -16.45 4.20
CA CYS A 64 -4.19 -17.50 5.15
C CYS A 64 -2.88 -17.18 5.87
N ALA A 65 -2.62 -17.89 6.97
CA ALA A 65 -1.32 -17.86 7.62
C ALA A 65 -0.24 -18.30 6.60
N GLY A 66 0.86 -17.55 6.52
CA GLY A 66 1.92 -17.77 5.54
C GLY A 66 1.72 -17.07 4.19
N ASN A 67 0.55 -16.44 3.93
CA ASN A 67 0.44 -15.54 2.79
C ASN A 67 1.38 -14.35 2.95
N ASN A 68 1.91 -13.92 1.82
CA ASN A 68 2.79 -12.77 1.76
C ASN A 68 2.10 -11.60 1.07
N ILE A 69 1.63 -10.65 1.87
CA ILE A 69 1.07 -9.41 1.36
C ILE A 69 2.23 -8.48 1.04
N GLN A 70 2.31 -8.03 -0.20
CA GLN A 70 3.31 -7.07 -0.63
C GLN A 70 2.63 -5.89 -1.34
N PHE A 71 3.19 -4.69 -1.19
CA PHE A 71 2.80 -3.56 -2.02
C PHE A 71 3.99 -2.69 -2.44
N SER A 72 3.77 -1.96 -3.53
CA SER A 72 4.69 -0.95 -4.06
C SER A 72 3.90 0.28 -4.47
N ILE A 73 4.56 1.43 -4.45
CA ILE A 73 3.94 2.72 -4.78
C ILE A 73 4.34 3.10 -6.21
N CYS A 74 3.36 3.47 -7.03
CA CYS A 74 3.56 4.00 -8.37
C CYS A 74 3.12 5.45 -8.44
N TYR A 75 3.95 6.30 -9.01
CA TYR A 75 3.59 7.65 -9.43
C TYR A 75 3.56 7.72 -10.95
N ASP A 76 2.39 8.04 -11.50
CA ASP A 76 2.19 8.32 -12.91
C ASP A 76 2.43 9.81 -13.17
N SER A 77 3.50 10.11 -13.89
CA SER A 77 3.84 11.48 -14.24
C SER A 77 3.03 11.98 -15.44
N PHE A 78 2.93 13.31 -15.55
CA PHE A 78 2.31 14.01 -16.68
C PHE A 78 2.91 13.69 -18.06
N VAL A 79 4.12 13.10 -18.12
CA VAL A 79 4.77 12.66 -19.37
C VAL A 79 4.53 11.18 -19.68
N ASN A 80 3.53 10.56 -19.03
CA ASN A 80 3.21 9.12 -19.16
C ASN A 80 4.38 8.19 -18.77
N GLN A 81 5.25 8.64 -17.86
CA GLN A 81 6.28 7.81 -17.25
C GLN A 81 5.87 7.39 -15.84
N GLU A 82 6.02 6.11 -15.54
CA GLU A 82 5.82 5.55 -14.21
C GLU A 82 7.12 5.59 -13.40
N TYR A 83 7.01 6.02 -12.14
CA TYR A 83 8.08 5.95 -11.15
C TYR A 83 7.64 5.05 -10.00
N TRP A 84 8.48 4.08 -9.67
CA TRP A 84 8.16 3.05 -8.69
C TRP A 84 9.02 3.21 -7.43
N ASP A 85 8.36 3.33 -6.28
CA ASP A 85 8.95 3.02 -4.99
C ASP A 85 8.55 1.60 -4.59
N ASN A 86 9.47 0.67 -4.87
CA ASN A 86 9.36 -0.74 -4.56
C ASN A 86 10.31 -1.13 -3.42
N ASN A 87 10.69 -0.19 -2.54
CA ASN A 87 11.59 -0.42 -1.42
C ASN A 87 12.87 -1.20 -1.85
N TYR A 88 13.60 -0.67 -2.84
CA TYR A 88 14.81 -1.30 -3.36
C TYR A 88 14.60 -2.76 -3.81
N GLN A 89 13.52 -3.02 -4.55
CA GLN A 89 13.11 -4.35 -5.04
C GLN A 89 12.66 -5.35 -3.96
N GLN A 90 12.58 -4.93 -2.68
CA GLN A 90 12.08 -5.77 -1.59
C GLN A 90 10.56 -5.64 -1.39
N ASN A 91 9.97 -4.56 -1.92
CA ASN A 91 8.61 -4.12 -1.69
C ASN A 91 8.33 -3.87 -0.19
N TYR A 92 7.14 -3.36 0.10
CA TYR A 92 6.65 -3.25 1.47
C TYR A 92 5.86 -4.52 1.81
N ARG A 93 6.21 -5.21 2.90
CA ARG A 93 5.75 -6.58 3.20
C ARG A 93 5.02 -6.66 4.53
N PHE A 94 3.93 -7.42 4.57
CA PHE A 94 3.28 -7.87 5.80
C PHE A 94 3.27 -9.40 5.85
N ASP A 95 3.67 -9.95 6.99
CA ASP A 95 3.59 -11.38 7.26
C ASP A 95 2.28 -11.70 8.00
N CYS A 96 1.52 -12.66 7.46
CA CYS A 96 0.24 -13.08 8.02
C CYS A 96 0.43 -14.26 8.98
N TYR A 97 0.08 -14.07 10.25
CA TYR A 97 0.15 -15.12 11.27
C TYR A 97 -1.25 -15.51 11.76
N SER A 98 -1.48 -16.80 11.99
CA SER A 98 -2.67 -17.23 12.72
C SER A 98 -2.53 -16.81 14.18
N ARG A 99 -3.55 -16.16 14.73
CA ARG A 99 -3.62 -15.97 16.18
C ARG A 99 -3.93 -17.34 16.80
N SER A 100 -2.95 -18.00 17.40
CA SER A 100 -3.25 -19.07 18.35
C SER A 100 -4.05 -18.44 19.50
N ILE A 101 -5.27 -18.92 19.73
CA ILE A 101 -5.96 -18.64 20.98
C ILE A 101 -5.10 -19.31 22.06
N PRO A 102 -4.56 -18.57 23.06
CA PRO A 102 -3.89 -19.23 24.17
C PRO A 102 -4.91 -20.17 24.82
N ASP A 103 -4.55 -21.44 24.96
CA ASP A 103 -5.39 -22.38 25.69
C ASP A 103 -5.38 -21.96 27.18
N TYR A 104 -6.49 -21.39 27.64
CA TYR A 104 -6.68 -20.98 29.03
C TYR A 104 -7.35 -22.09 29.86
N SER A 105 -7.41 -23.33 29.36
CA SER A 105 -7.85 -24.48 30.13
C SER A 105 -6.75 -24.89 31.12
N ILE A 106 -6.96 -24.63 32.42
CA ILE A 106 -6.22 -25.24 33.53
C ILE A 106 -7.18 -26.17 34.27
#